data_AF-A0AAV2W2K5-F1
#
_entry.id   AF-A0AAV2W2K5-F1
#
_cell.length_a   1.000
_cell.length_b   1.000
_cell.length_c   1.000
_cell.angle_alpha   90.00
_cell.angle_beta   90.00
_cell.angle_gamma   90.00
#
_symmetry.space_group_name_H-M   'P 1'
#
loop_
_entity.id
_entity.type
_entity.pdbx_description
1 polymer ?
#
loop_
_entity_poly.entity_id
_entity_poly.type
_entity_poly.pdbx_seq_one_letter_code
_entity_poly.pdbx_strand_id
1 'polypeptide(L)'
;MTKFEHADILDLLGGDIDDNAVMRLVFECLISRIDDDRVVSLMNLIGWRGSFSCFALGGTPAESMGATFTQISSAVRDFGGSHAIFGMYGQFVIACIELEAAVSPEIVCTAALPAFTQSEAVYLSPVREGVPGASRAVRETLFSLQAAPSLNTPSRPLRADELLPERALLGDEVAREELYRNVYLVLHGDNEDDPSYITVSTFLRHGGSLEATAKELNVHPNTVRYRLKKAAETTGWDATDPRDAFVLNTAIALGRMRSARQ
;
A
#
# COMPACT_ATOMS: atom_id res chain seq x y z
N MET A 1 -17.93 -1.77 -38.96
CA MET A 1 -16.62 -2.45 -39.11
C MET A 1 -15.58 -1.39 -39.42
N THR A 2 -14.91 -0.90 -38.39
CA THR A 2 -13.75 -0.02 -38.52
C THR A 2 -12.63 -0.75 -37.78
N LYS A 3 -11.67 -1.27 -38.56
CA LYS A 3 -10.47 -1.94 -38.06
C LYS A 3 -9.66 -0.92 -37.26
N PHE A 4 -9.53 -1.12 -35.96
CA PHE A 4 -8.44 -0.54 -35.20
C PHE A 4 -7.20 -1.36 -35.55
N GLU A 5 -6.32 -0.80 -36.38
CA GLU A 5 -4.98 -1.34 -36.58
C GLU A 5 -4.20 -1.18 -35.27
N HIS A 6 -3.64 -2.29 -34.78
CA HIS A 6 -2.66 -2.29 -33.71
C HIS A 6 -1.44 -1.50 -34.17
N ALA A 7 -1.32 -0.25 -33.72
CA ALA A 7 -0.04 0.46 -33.78
C ALA A 7 0.95 -0.35 -32.94
N ASP A 8 2.02 -0.80 -33.58
CA ASP A 8 3.10 -1.55 -32.95
C ASP A 8 3.75 -0.64 -31.90
N ILE A 9 4.00 -1.16 -30.70
CA ILE A 9 4.58 -0.38 -29.58
C ILE A 9 5.92 0.26 -29.97
N LEU A 10 6.58 -0.32 -30.97
CA LEU A 10 7.84 0.14 -31.55
C LEU A 10 7.70 1.41 -32.40
N ASP A 11 6.52 1.68 -32.99
CA ASP A 11 6.30 2.89 -33.79
C ASP A 11 6.12 4.16 -32.93
N LEU A 12 5.78 4.00 -31.65
CA LEU A 12 5.70 5.09 -30.67
C LEU A 12 7.07 5.50 -30.10
N LEU A 13 8.10 4.67 -30.29
CA LEU A 13 9.42 4.82 -29.71
C LEU A 13 10.44 4.96 -30.85
N GLY A 14 10.60 6.18 -31.36
CA GLY A 14 11.57 6.52 -32.40
C GLY A 14 12.95 5.90 -32.12
N GLY A 15 13.54 5.30 -33.16
CA GLY A 15 14.70 4.41 -33.09
C GLY A 15 15.94 4.97 -32.39
N ASP A 16 16.02 4.69 -31.10
CA ASP A 16 17.13 4.15 -30.32
C ASP A 16 16.56 4.04 -28.91
N ILE A 17 16.27 2.82 -28.45
CA ILE A 17 15.57 2.62 -27.18
C ILE A 17 16.53 2.96 -26.04
N ASP A 18 16.49 4.20 -25.56
CA ASP A 18 17.11 4.60 -24.30
C ASP A 18 16.43 3.82 -23.17
N ASP A 19 17.18 2.97 -22.47
CA ASP A 19 16.67 2.21 -21.31
C ASP A 19 15.98 3.13 -20.30
N ASN A 20 16.43 4.39 -20.18
CA ASN A 20 15.77 5.37 -19.32
C ASN A 20 14.39 5.78 -19.83
N ALA A 21 14.18 5.86 -21.15
CA ALA A 21 12.88 6.13 -21.73
C ALA A 21 11.91 4.97 -21.47
N VAL A 22 12.38 3.72 -21.60
CA VAL A 22 11.58 2.53 -21.26
C VAL A 22 11.25 2.49 -19.77
N MET A 23 12.21 2.76 -18.88
CA MET A 23 11.97 2.80 -17.43
C MET A 23 10.89 3.83 -17.07
N ARG A 24 10.94 5.03 -17.66
CA ARG A 24 9.90 6.06 -17.44
C ARG A 24 8.54 5.60 -17.93
N LEU A 25 8.46 5.02 -19.13
CA LEU A 25 7.21 4.49 -19.67
C LEU A 25 6.64 3.38 -18.77
N VAL A 26 7.49 2.44 -18.34
CA VAL A 26 7.09 1.37 -17.42
C VAL A 26 6.55 1.95 -16.12
N PHE A 27 7.24 2.92 -15.52
CA PHE A 27 6.76 3.57 -14.30
C PHE A 27 5.38 4.20 -14.49
N GLU A 28 5.17 4.93 -15.59
CA GLU A 28 3.86 5.54 -15.92
C GLU A 28 2.76 4.50 -16.12
N CYS A 29 3.07 3.34 -16.72
CA CYS A 29 2.14 2.22 -16.80
C CYS A 29 1.79 1.68 -15.41
N LEU A 30 2.81 1.39 -14.59
CA LEU A 30 2.63 0.82 -13.25
C LEU A 30 1.79 1.73 -12.35
N ILE A 31 2.06 3.03 -12.34
CA ILE A 31 1.30 4.01 -11.54
C ILE A 31 -0.13 4.16 -12.05
N SER A 32 -0.34 4.04 -13.36
CA SER A 32 -1.66 4.10 -14.01
C SER A 32 -2.47 2.80 -13.92
N ARG A 33 -1.96 1.77 -13.25
CA ARG A 33 -2.58 0.43 -13.18
C ARG A 33 -2.72 -0.25 -14.55
N ILE A 34 -1.74 -0.01 -15.41
CA ILE A 34 -1.55 -0.78 -16.64
C ILE A 34 -0.48 -1.80 -16.31
N ASP A 35 -0.87 -3.07 -16.20
CA ASP A 35 -0.03 -4.18 -15.75
C ASP A 35 -0.23 -5.45 -16.61
N ASP A 36 -0.62 -5.26 -17.88
CA ASP A 36 -0.81 -6.33 -18.86
C ASP A 36 0.49 -6.77 -19.56
N ASP A 37 0.36 -7.75 -20.47
CA ASP A 37 1.49 -8.39 -21.19
C ASP A 37 2.40 -7.41 -21.95
N ARG A 38 1.90 -6.22 -22.30
CA ARG A 38 2.72 -5.18 -22.94
C ARG A 38 3.74 -4.62 -21.94
N VAL A 39 3.32 -4.39 -20.69
CA VAL A 39 4.20 -3.91 -19.62
C VAL A 39 5.17 -5.00 -19.20
N VAL A 40 4.74 -6.26 -19.18
CA VAL A 40 5.63 -7.42 -19.02
C VAL A 40 6.74 -7.40 -20.08
N SER A 41 6.38 -7.15 -21.34
CA SER A 41 7.35 -7.07 -22.44
C SER A 41 8.32 -5.91 -22.28
N LEU A 42 7.85 -4.72 -21.85
CA LEU A 42 8.71 -3.56 -21.58
C LEU A 42 9.66 -3.83 -20.40
N MET A 43 9.17 -4.45 -19.32
CA MET A 43 9.99 -4.82 -18.16
C MET A 43 11.08 -5.84 -18.54
N ASN A 44 10.78 -6.81 -19.41
CA ASN A 44 11.77 -7.76 -19.92
C ASN A 44 12.91 -7.08 -20.70
N LEU A 45 12.63 -5.97 -21.41
CA LEU A 45 13.64 -5.21 -22.15
C LEU A 45 14.66 -4.58 -21.21
N ILE A 46 14.21 -4.09 -20.04
CA ILE A 46 15.05 -3.45 -19.02
C ILE A 46 15.55 -4.44 -17.94
N GLY A 47 15.55 -5.74 -18.25
CA GLY A 47 16.20 -6.77 -17.42
C GLY A 47 15.31 -7.47 -16.39
N TRP A 48 14.09 -6.99 -16.16
CA TRP A 48 13.14 -7.59 -15.22
C TRP A 48 12.45 -8.79 -15.86
N ARG A 49 12.87 -10.02 -15.52
CA ARG A 49 12.44 -11.24 -16.22
C ARG A 49 11.75 -12.24 -15.29
N GLY A 50 10.73 -12.91 -15.83
CA GLY A 50 10.06 -14.02 -15.15
C GLY A 50 9.22 -13.59 -13.93
N SER A 51 9.09 -14.49 -12.95
CA SER A 51 8.43 -14.22 -11.67
C SER A 51 9.41 -13.58 -10.69
N PHE A 52 9.63 -12.27 -10.83
CA PHE A 52 10.44 -11.50 -9.92
C PHE A 52 9.62 -11.06 -8.69
N SER A 53 10.31 -10.92 -7.57
CA SER A 53 9.77 -10.27 -6.38
C SER A 53 10.26 -8.80 -6.35
N CYS A 54 9.42 -7.88 -5.93
CA CYS A 54 9.75 -6.45 -5.87
C CYS A 54 9.12 -5.74 -4.68
N PHE A 55 9.68 -4.60 -4.29
CA PHE A 55 9.06 -3.65 -3.36
C PHE A 55 9.23 -2.23 -3.90
N ALA A 56 8.59 -1.26 -3.24
CA ALA A 56 8.74 0.14 -3.56
C ALA A 56 9.15 0.95 -2.32
N LEU A 57 9.98 1.96 -2.57
CA LEU A 57 10.40 2.96 -1.59
C LEU A 57 10.11 4.33 -2.18
N GLY A 58 9.50 5.22 -1.40
CA GLY A 58 9.24 6.57 -1.89
C GLY A 58 9.17 7.63 -0.81
N GLY A 59 9.37 8.87 -1.22
CA GLY A 59 9.36 10.04 -0.37
C GLY A 59 9.80 11.30 -1.13
N THR A 60 9.90 12.41 -0.43
CA THR A 60 10.36 13.68 -1.00
C THR A 60 11.89 13.78 -0.90
N PRO A 61 12.61 14.05 -2.01
CA PRO A 61 14.08 14.18 -2.00
C PRO A 61 14.60 15.19 -0.97
N ALA A 62 15.73 14.88 -0.32
CA ALA A 62 16.41 15.81 0.58
C ALA A 62 17.13 16.95 -0.15
N GLU A 63 17.75 16.63 -1.30
CA GLU A 63 18.54 17.58 -2.09
C GLU A 63 17.98 17.74 -3.51
N SER A 64 17.99 16.67 -4.29
CA SER A 64 17.49 16.64 -5.67
C SER A 64 17.10 15.24 -6.08
N MET A 65 16.27 15.13 -7.12
CA MET A 65 15.83 13.83 -7.65
C MET A 65 17.02 12.98 -8.12
N GLY A 66 17.99 13.59 -8.81
CA GLY A 66 19.18 12.88 -9.30
C GLY A 66 20.07 12.35 -8.18
N ALA A 67 20.21 13.11 -7.09
CA ALA A 67 20.94 12.66 -5.89
C ALA A 67 20.21 11.47 -5.23
N THR A 68 18.89 11.54 -5.08
CA THR A 68 18.09 10.44 -4.53
C THR A 68 18.16 9.18 -5.39
N PHE A 69 18.07 9.31 -6.72
CA PHE A 69 18.20 8.17 -7.64
C PHE A 69 19.59 7.52 -7.50
N THR A 70 20.64 8.33 -7.43
CA THR A 70 22.01 7.86 -7.28
C THR A 70 22.20 7.11 -5.97
N GLN A 71 21.68 7.64 -4.86
CA GLN A 71 21.80 7.00 -3.55
C GLN A 71 21.04 5.67 -3.47
N ILE A 72 19.80 5.62 -3.96
CA ILE A 72 19.03 4.36 -4.02
C ILE A 72 19.73 3.34 -4.93
N SER A 73 20.19 3.77 -6.10
CA SER A 73 20.90 2.89 -7.05
C SER A 73 22.23 2.38 -6.47
N SER A 74 22.96 3.20 -5.71
CA SER A 74 24.15 2.76 -4.98
C SER A 74 23.79 1.71 -3.94
N ALA A 75 22.78 1.97 -3.12
CA ALA A 75 22.32 1.02 -2.11
C ALA A 75 21.95 -0.33 -2.73
N VAL A 76 21.15 -0.34 -3.82
CA VAL A 76 20.79 -1.58 -4.52
C VAL A 76 22.04 -2.33 -5.01
N ARG A 77 22.99 -1.62 -5.64
CA ARG A 77 24.22 -2.20 -6.18
C ARG A 77 25.18 -2.73 -5.10
N ASP A 78 25.29 -2.01 -3.99
CA ASP A 78 26.15 -2.37 -2.86
C ASP A 78 25.72 -3.70 -2.22
N PHE A 79 24.43 -4.06 -2.36
CA PHE A 79 23.87 -5.35 -1.95
C PHE A 79 23.68 -6.34 -3.11
N GLY A 80 24.30 -6.09 -4.25
CA GLY A 80 24.39 -7.01 -5.38
C GLY A 80 23.16 -7.06 -6.30
N GLY A 81 22.22 -6.12 -6.15
CA GLY A 81 21.09 -5.99 -7.06
C GLY A 81 21.42 -5.13 -8.28
N SER A 82 20.67 -5.35 -9.35
CA SER A 82 20.91 -4.70 -10.66
C SER A 82 19.75 -3.83 -11.12
N HIS A 83 18.54 -4.04 -10.59
CA HIS A 83 17.32 -3.48 -11.18
C HIS A 83 16.52 -2.61 -10.21
N ALA A 84 16.31 -1.35 -10.61
CA ALA A 84 15.40 -0.43 -9.97
C ALA A 84 14.75 0.47 -11.02
N ILE A 85 13.42 0.55 -11.00
CA ILE A 85 12.62 1.44 -11.86
C ILE A 85 12.29 2.68 -11.03
N PHE A 86 12.68 3.84 -11.54
CA PHE A 86 12.43 5.12 -10.89
C PHE A 86 11.34 5.90 -11.61
N GLY A 87 10.56 6.63 -10.83
CA GLY A 87 9.71 7.65 -11.38
C GLY A 87 9.31 8.70 -10.35
N MET A 88 8.55 9.65 -10.84
CA MET A 88 8.19 10.85 -10.10
C MET A 88 6.70 11.06 -10.16
N TYR A 89 6.12 11.54 -9.06
CA TYR A 89 4.74 11.98 -9.04
C TYR A 89 4.63 13.22 -8.16
N GLY A 90 4.40 14.39 -8.78
CA GLY A 90 4.50 15.67 -8.09
C GLY A 90 5.89 15.86 -7.49
N GLN A 91 5.97 15.96 -6.17
CA GLN A 91 7.23 16.11 -5.40
C GLN A 91 7.88 14.79 -4.99
N PHE A 92 7.17 13.66 -5.16
CA PHE A 92 7.64 12.36 -4.68
C PHE A 92 8.54 11.69 -5.70
N VAL A 93 9.65 11.12 -5.22
CA VAL A 93 10.41 10.10 -5.92
C VAL A 93 9.93 8.74 -5.43
N ILE A 94 9.67 7.82 -6.36
CA ILE A 94 9.29 6.44 -6.06
C ILE A 94 10.23 5.52 -6.86
N ALA A 95 10.83 4.57 -6.15
CA ALA A 95 11.67 3.52 -6.73
C ALA A 95 11.01 2.16 -6.51
N CYS A 96 10.74 1.43 -7.58
CA CYS A 96 10.39 0.01 -7.52
C CYS A 96 11.66 -0.82 -7.72
N ILE A 97 11.98 -1.68 -6.76
CA ILE A 97 13.27 -2.35 -6.64
C ILE A 97 13.05 -3.86 -6.64
N GLU A 98 13.80 -4.57 -7.46
CA GLU A 98 13.77 -6.03 -7.51
C GLU A 98 14.49 -6.62 -6.29
N LEU A 99 13.95 -7.69 -5.72
CA LEU A 99 14.68 -8.48 -4.73
C LEU A 99 15.65 -9.41 -5.46
N GLU A 100 16.92 -9.03 -5.46
CA GLU A 100 18.02 -9.79 -6.06
C GLU A 100 19.20 -9.84 -5.08
N ALA A 101 19.89 -10.99 -5.02
CA ALA A 101 21.05 -11.19 -4.14
C ALA A 101 20.74 -10.87 -2.65
N ALA A 102 21.39 -9.85 -2.08
CA ALA A 102 21.18 -9.43 -0.68
C ALA A 102 20.23 -8.23 -0.54
N VAL A 103 19.60 -7.79 -1.63
CA VAL A 103 18.64 -6.70 -1.63
C VAL A 103 17.38 -7.12 -0.86
N SER A 104 17.03 -6.33 0.15
CA SER A 104 15.78 -6.47 0.88
C SER A 104 15.18 -5.10 1.20
N PRO A 105 13.85 -5.01 1.44
CA PRO A 105 13.18 -3.74 1.71
C PRO A 105 13.84 -2.94 2.84
N GLU A 106 14.11 -3.56 3.98
CA GLU A 106 14.66 -2.90 5.17
C GLU A 106 16.10 -2.41 4.97
N ILE A 107 16.92 -3.21 4.28
CA ILE A 107 18.32 -2.86 4.00
C ILE A 107 18.40 -1.64 3.09
N VAL A 108 17.68 -1.68 1.96
CA VAL A 108 17.69 -0.56 1.01
C VAL A 108 17.03 0.67 1.61
N CYS A 109 15.92 0.51 2.34
CA CYS A 109 15.28 1.61 3.04
C CYS A 109 16.25 2.29 4.02
N THR A 110 16.96 1.52 4.84
CA THR A 110 17.93 2.05 5.81
C THR A 110 19.06 2.82 5.11
N ALA A 111 19.63 2.26 4.04
CA ALA A 111 20.72 2.88 3.29
C ALA A 111 20.29 4.13 2.51
N ALA A 112 19.06 4.14 1.99
CA ALA A 112 18.52 5.23 1.19
C ALA A 112 17.76 6.29 2.02
N LEU A 113 17.48 6.05 3.30
CA LEU A 113 16.70 6.98 4.14
C LEU A 113 17.27 8.41 4.17
N PRO A 114 18.60 8.64 4.19
CA PRO A 114 19.18 9.98 4.12
C PRO A 114 18.92 10.72 2.81
N ALA A 115 18.53 10.01 1.73
CA ALA A 115 18.21 10.61 0.45
C ALA A 115 16.89 11.39 0.43
N PHE A 116 16.08 11.24 1.49
CA PHE A 116 14.76 11.85 1.62
C PHE A 116 14.74 12.87 2.76
N THR A 117 13.96 13.95 2.59
CA THR A 117 13.84 15.02 3.59
C THR A 117 13.33 14.49 4.93
N GLN A 118 13.89 14.97 6.04
CA GLN A 118 13.49 14.59 7.40
C GLN A 118 12.09 15.10 7.79
N SER A 119 11.58 16.13 7.10
CA SER A 119 10.31 16.79 7.44
C SER A 119 9.07 16.12 6.82
N GLU A 120 9.23 15.21 5.87
CA GLU A 120 8.12 14.57 5.15
C GLU A 120 8.22 13.06 5.22
N ALA A 121 7.09 12.37 5.06
CA ALA A 121 7.04 10.93 5.17
C ALA A 121 7.89 10.20 4.10
N VAL A 122 8.39 9.03 4.50
CA VAL A 122 8.97 8.03 3.62
C VAL A 122 8.13 6.79 3.78
N TYR A 123 7.78 6.11 2.69
CA TYR A 123 7.01 4.88 2.73
C TYR A 123 7.81 3.73 2.13
N LEU A 124 7.76 2.58 2.80
CA LEU A 124 8.32 1.32 2.34
C LEU A 124 7.19 0.31 2.13
N SER A 125 7.02 -0.15 0.89
CA SER A 125 6.01 -1.15 0.57
C SER A 125 6.44 -2.55 1.05
N PRO A 126 5.48 -3.45 1.33
CA PRO A 126 5.80 -4.87 1.44
C PRO A 126 6.23 -5.45 0.09
N VAL A 127 6.78 -6.66 0.11
CA VAL A 127 7.14 -7.40 -1.10
C VAL A 127 5.90 -7.81 -1.89
N ARG A 128 6.03 -7.76 -3.21
CA ARG A 128 5.01 -8.10 -4.21
C ARG A 128 5.66 -8.92 -5.33
N GLU A 129 4.83 -9.58 -6.14
CA GLU A 129 5.29 -10.51 -7.18
C GLU A 129 4.85 -10.07 -8.57
N GLY A 130 5.78 -10.10 -9.51
CA GLY A 130 5.57 -9.80 -10.93
C GLY A 130 5.06 -8.39 -11.20
N VAL A 131 4.62 -8.16 -12.45
CA VAL A 131 4.17 -6.83 -12.91
C VAL A 131 2.92 -6.32 -12.17
N PRO A 132 1.88 -7.13 -11.91
CA PRO A 132 0.76 -6.67 -11.08
C PRO A 132 1.20 -6.30 -9.66
N GLY A 133 2.18 -7.03 -9.12
CA GLY A 133 2.80 -6.73 -7.84
C GLY A 133 3.56 -5.41 -7.85
N ALA A 134 4.37 -5.15 -8.88
CA ALA A 134 5.09 -3.89 -9.07
C ALA A 134 4.13 -2.69 -9.18
N SER A 135 3.04 -2.84 -9.95
CA SER A 135 1.99 -1.82 -10.05
C SER A 135 1.37 -1.54 -8.69
N ARG A 136 1.06 -2.59 -7.92
CA ARG A 136 0.55 -2.46 -6.54
C ARG A 136 1.54 -1.75 -5.63
N ALA A 137 2.83 -2.12 -5.64
CA ALA A 137 3.87 -1.52 -4.81
C ALA A 137 4.06 -0.01 -5.08
N VAL A 138 4.13 0.37 -6.36
CA VAL A 138 4.27 1.78 -6.77
C VAL A 138 3.04 2.59 -6.35
N ARG A 139 1.85 2.07 -6.61
CA ARG A 139 0.59 2.77 -6.30
C ARG A 139 0.35 2.89 -4.81
N GLU A 140 0.54 1.83 -4.03
CA GLU A 140 0.36 1.91 -2.57
C GLU A 140 1.37 2.87 -1.93
N THR A 141 2.58 2.97 -2.49
CA THR A 141 3.56 3.98 -2.10
C THR A 141 3.05 5.39 -2.38
N LEU A 142 2.56 5.66 -3.60
CA LEU A 142 1.98 6.97 -3.94
C LEU A 142 0.83 7.35 -2.99
N PHE A 143 -0.16 6.46 -2.83
CA PHE A 143 -1.33 6.76 -2.00
C PHE A 143 -0.95 6.94 -0.53
N SER A 144 0.02 6.19 -0.02
CA SER A 144 0.50 6.35 1.35
C SER A 144 1.18 7.70 1.55
N LEU A 145 2.02 8.14 0.61
CA LEU A 145 2.66 9.45 0.67
C LEU A 145 1.65 10.60 0.57
N GLN A 146 0.63 10.47 -0.28
CA GLN A 146 -0.46 11.44 -0.38
C GLN A 146 -1.35 11.48 0.88
N ALA A 147 -1.54 10.34 1.52
CA ALA A 147 -2.33 10.21 2.75
C ALA A 147 -1.56 10.63 4.01
N ALA A 148 -0.22 10.62 3.98
CA ALA A 148 0.63 10.89 5.13
C ALA A 148 0.31 12.19 5.91
N PRO A 149 -0.07 13.32 5.27
CA PRO A 149 -0.41 14.55 6.00
C PRO A 149 -1.61 14.43 6.95
N SER A 150 -2.39 13.35 6.88
CA SER A 150 -3.48 13.06 7.82
C SER A 150 -3.01 12.58 9.20
N LEU A 151 -1.76 12.10 9.31
CA LEU A 151 -1.20 11.60 10.55
C LEU A 151 -0.50 12.72 11.32
N ASN A 152 -0.78 12.80 12.62
CA ASN A 152 -0.10 13.75 13.51
C ASN A 152 1.36 13.35 13.77
N THR A 153 1.61 12.05 13.90
CA THR A 153 2.92 11.47 14.25
C THR A 153 3.19 10.23 13.40
N PRO A 154 3.50 10.40 12.10
CA PRO A 154 3.77 9.28 11.20
C PRO A 154 5.05 8.54 11.60
N SER A 155 5.07 7.21 11.48
CA SER A 155 6.31 6.43 11.53
C SER A 155 7.23 6.83 10.38
N ARG A 156 8.55 6.59 10.55
CA ARG A 156 9.54 6.79 9.50
C ARG A 156 10.45 5.55 9.37
N PRO A 157 10.30 4.73 8.32
CA PRO A 157 9.26 4.81 7.28
C PRO A 157 7.86 4.52 7.81
N LEU A 158 6.85 4.99 7.08
CA LEU A 158 5.45 4.60 7.24
C LEU A 158 5.28 3.11 6.96
N ARG A 159 4.52 2.43 7.81
CA ARG A 159 4.14 1.03 7.60
C ARG A 159 2.91 0.90 6.70
N ALA A 160 2.74 -0.27 6.10
CA ALA A 160 1.73 -0.52 5.07
C ALA A 160 0.28 -0.32 5.55
N ASP A 161 0.01 -0.62 6.82
CA ASP A 161 -1.31 -0.61 7.44
C ASP A 161 -1.67 0.72 8.13
N GLU A 162 -0.72 1.64 8.32
CA GLU A 162 -0.94 2.89 9.07
C GLU A 162 -1.98 3.83 8.45
N LEU A 163 -2.21 3.75 7.14
CA LEU A 163 -3.00 4.72 6.35
C LEU A 163 -4.13 4.08 5.54
N LEU A 164 -4.58 2.88 5.91
CA LEU A 164 -5.60 2.16 5.12
C LEU A 164 -6.87 2.99 4.88
N PRO A 165 -7.49 3.66 5.88
CA PRO A 165 -8.69 4.44 5.64
C PRO A 165 -8.46 5.61 4.68
N GLU A 166 -7.38 6.37 4.87
CA GLU A 166 -7.09 7.55 4.06
C GLU A 166 -6.75 7.18 2.62
N ARG A 167 -5.97 6.12 2.43
CA ARG A 167 -5.72 5.55 1.10
C ARG A 167 -7.04 5.13 0.44
N ALA A 168 -7.94 4.49 1.17
CA ALA A 168 -9.25 4.10 0.65
C ALA A 168 -10.13 5.30 0.26
N LEU A 169 -10.05 6.41 1.02
CA LEU A 169 -10.71 7.69 0.72
C LEU A 169 -10.13 8.33 -0.55
N LEU A 170 -8.82 8.21 -0.78
CA LEU A 170 -8.15 8.64 -2.02
C LEU A 170 -8.43 7.74 -3.23
N GLY A 171 -9.16 6.64 -3.05
CA GLY A 171 -9.51 5.72 -4.14
C GLY A 171 -8.53 4.56 -4.33
N ASP A 172 -7.66 4.29 -3.35
CA ASP A 172 -6.81 3.11 -3.37
C ASP A 172 -7.63 1.83 -3.17
N GLU A 173 -7.86 1.10 -4.26
CA GLU A 173 -8.55 -0.19 -4.24
C GLU A 173 -7.81 -1.26 -3.44
N VAL A 174 -6.48 -1.16 -3.31
CA VAL A 174 -5.69 -2.08 -2.49
C VAL A 174 -6.03 -1.91 -1.02
N ALA A 175 -6.07 -0.65 -0.56
CA ALA A 175 -6.45 -0.35 0.82
C ALA A 175 -7.90 -0.73 1.11
N ARG A 176 -8.82 -0.52 0.16
CA ARG A 176 -10.21 -0.98 0.27
C ARG A 176 -10.31 -2.50 0.39
N GLU A 177 -9.54 -3.24 -0.40
CA GLU A 177 -9.50 -4.69 -0.34
C GLU A 177 -8.91 -5.18 0.99
N GLU A 178 -7.87 -4.53 1.48
CA GLU A 178 -7.21 -4.86 2.75
C GLU A 178 -8.12 -4.59 3.96
N LEU A 179 -8.78 -3.44 4.01
CA LEU A 179 -9.82 -3.15 5.02
C LEU A 179 -10.96 -4.17 4.97
N TYR A 180 -11.33 -4.64 3.78
CA TYR A 180 -12.36 -5.65 3.65
C TYR A 180 -11.89 -7.03 4.12
N ARG A 181 -10.80 -7.54 3.57
CA ARG A 181 -10.33 -8.91 3.83
C ARG A 181 -9.69 -9.07 5.20
N ASN A 182 -8.80 -8.16 5.57
CA ASN A 182 -7.93 -8.34 6.74
C ASN A 182 -8.53 -7.73 8.01
N VAL A 183 -9.54 -6.86 7.88
CA VAL A 183 -10.20 -6.23 9.04
C VAL A 183 -11.66 -6.64 9.13
N TYR A 184 -12.48 -6.34 8.12
CA TYR A 184 -13.91 -6.62 8.18
C TYR A 184 -14.24 -8.11 8.21
N LEU A 185 -13.74 -8.92 7.26
CA LEU A 185 -14.01 -10.36 7.23
C LEU A 185 -13.40 -11.08 8.43
N VAL A 186 -12.19 -10.70 8.86
CA VAL A 186 -11.57 -11.25 10.08
C VAL A 186 -12.41 -10.95 11.32
N LEU A 187 -12.93 -9.72 11.44
CA LEU A 187 -13.80 -9.34 12.56
C LEU A 187 -15.16 -10.05 12.51
N HIS A 188 -15.71 -10.25 11.30
CA HIS A 188 -16.98 -10.93 11.11
C HIS A 188 -16.86 -12.43 11.44
N GLY A 189 -15.74 -13.04 11.05
CA GLY A 189 -15.48 -14.46 11.22
C GLY A 189 -16.42 -15.35 10.38
N ASP A 190 -16.17 -16.65 10.44
CA ASP A 190 -17.02 -17.66 9.79
C ASP A 190 -18.14 -18.19 10.70
N ASN A 191 -18.05 -17.90 12.01
CA ASN A 191 -19.02 -18.33 13.00
C ASN A 191 -20.05 -17.22 13.26
N GLU A 192 -21.26 -17.40 12.74
CA GLU A 192 -22.38 -16.45 12.93
C GLU A 192 -22.73 -16.21 14.41
N ASP A 193 -22.41 -17.17 15.29
CA ASP A 193 -22.65 -17.05 16.73
C ASP A 193 -21.54 -16.26 17.47
N ASP A 194 -20.43 -15.89 16.81
CA ASP A 194 -19.37 -15.10 17.46
C ASP A 194 -19.84 -13.64 17.67
N PRO A 195 -20.02 -13.19 18.93
CA PRO A 195 -20.55 -11.87 19.20
C PRO A 195 -19.51 -10.74 19.04
N SER A 196 -18.29 -11.01 18.55
CA SER A 196 -17.20 -10.03 18.44
C SER A 196 -17.57 -8.89 17.49
N TYR A 197 -18.04 -9.21 16.27
CA TYR A 197 -18.46 -8.20 15.29
C TYR A 197 -19.56 -7.29 15.84
N ILE A 198 -20.65 -7.88 16.36
CA ILE A 198 -21.77 -7.11 16.88
C ILE A 198 -21.35 -6.25 18.08
N THR A 199 -20.42 -6.73 18.91
CA THR A 199 -19.91 -5.99 20.05
C THR A 199 -19.08 -4.78 19.61
N VAL A 200 -18.12 -4.97 18.70
CA VAL A 200 -17.30 -3.87 18.15
C VAL A 200 -18.17 -2.86 17.42
N SER A 201 -19.07 -3.31 16.53
CA SER A 201 -19.95 -2.38 15.81
C SER A 201 -20.87 -1.59 16.74
N THR A 202 -21.39 -2.20 17.80
CA THR A 202 -22.26 -1.52 18.77
C THR A 202 -21.46 -0.52 19.61
N PHE A 203 -20.25 -0.91 20.02
CA PHE A 203 -19.33 -0.07 20.77
C PHE A 203 -18.96 1.21 20.02
N LEU A 204 -18.57 1.08 18.76
CA LEU A 204 -18.23 2.23 17.91
C LEU A 204 -19.44 3.14 17.67
N ARG A 205 -20.63 2.58 17.47
CA ARG A 205 -21.88 3.35 17.30
C ARG A 205 -22.25 4.15 18.55
N HIS A 206 -21.92 3.67 19.75
CA HIS A 206 -22.09 4.38 21.01
C HIS A 206 -20.90 5.28 21.40
N GLY A 207 -20.06 5.64 20.43
CA GLY A 207 -18.93 6.55 20.66
C GLY A 207 -17.89 6.01 21.65
N GLY A 208 -17.74 4.68 21.73
CA GLY A 208 -16.78 4.05 22.64
C GLY A 208 -17.27 3.89 24.08
N SER A 209 -18.58 4.00 24.33
CA SER A 209 -19.14 3.79 25.69
C SER A 209 -19.33 2.32 26.02
N LEU A 210 -18.54 1.80 26.98
CA LEU A 210 -18.70 0.43 27.49
C LEU A 210 -20.07 0.22 28.14
N GLU A 211 -20.57 1.20 28.90
CA GLU A 211 -21.84 1.08 29.62
C GLU A 211 -23.03 1.05 28.67
N ALA A 212 -23.07 1.93 27.67
CA ALA A 212 -24.13 1.97 26.67
C ALA A 212 -24.13 0.69 25.82
N THR A 213 -22.95 0.20 25.45
CA THR A 213 -22.78 -1.06 24.71
C THR A 213 -23.26 -2.25 25.52
N ALA A 214 -22.87 -2.34 26.78
CA ALA A 214 -23.28 -3.41 27.69
C ALA A 214 -24.80 -3.42 27.88
N LYS A 215 -25.39 -2.24 28.06
CA LYS A 215 -26.84 -2.06 28.18
C LYS A 215 -27.58 -2.47 26.91
N GLU A 216 -27.11 -2.09 25.72
CA GLU A 216 -27.76 -2.49 24.46
C GLU A 216 -27.65 -3.99 24.20
N LEU A 217 -26.48 -4.58 24.44
CA LEU A 217 -26.24 -6.01 24.19
C LEU A 217 -26.74 -6.91 25.34
N ASN A 218 -27.30 -6.32 26.40
CA ASN A 218 -27.75 -7.03 27.61
C ASN A 218 -26.67 -7.97 28.19
N VAL A 219 -25.44 -7.46 28.30
CA VAL A 219 -24.29 -8.17 28.89
C VAL A 219 -23.62 -7.31 29.96
N HIS A 220 -22.74 -7.92 30.75
CA HIS A 220 -21.92 -7.16 31.70
C HIS A 220 -20.84 -6.34 30.97
N PRO A 221 -20.47 -5.13 31.43
CA PRO A 221 -19.38 -4.34 30.82
C PRO A 221 -18.05 -5.08 30.67
N ASN A 222 -17.73 -5.99 31.59
CA ASN A 222 -16.53 -6.85 31.47
C ASN A 222 -16.58 -7.79 30.25
N THR A 223 -17.77 -8.27 29.89
CA THR A 223 -17.95 -9.08 28.67
C THR A 223 -17.68 -8.25 27.43
N VAL A 224 -18.08 -6.97 27.41
CA VAL A 224 -17.73 -6.04 26.33
C VAL A 224 -16.21 -5.88 26.24
N ARG A 225 -15.54 -5.54 27.35
CA ARG A 225 -14.07 -5.40 27.39
C ARG A 225 -13.35 -6.65 26.87
N TYR A 226 -13.79 -7.84 27.32
CA TYR A 226 -13.22 -9.10 26.87
C TYR A 226 -13.36 -9.30 25.35
N ARG A 227 -14.55 -9.04 24.78
CA ARG A 227 -14.79 -9.19 23.34
C ARG A 227 -14.04 -8.15 22.52
N LEU A 228 -13.93 -6.91 22.98
CA LEU A 228 -13.10 -5.88 22.33
C LEU A 228 -11.63 -6.29 22.31
N LYS A 229 -11.12 -6.82 23.44
CA LYS A 229 -9.75 -7.34 23.52
C LYS A 229 -9.53 -8.51 22.55
N LYS A 230 -10.45 -9.47 22.51
CA LYS A 230 -10.41 -10.60 21.57
C LYS A 230 -10.38 -10.11 20.11
N ALA A 231 -11.23 -9.13 19.78
CA ALA A 231 -11.25 -8.53 18.45
C ALA A 231 -9.89 -7.92 18.09
N ALA A 232 -9.30 -7.12 19.01
CA ALA A 232 -7.97 -6.54 18.81
C ALA A 232 -6.87 -7.60 18.63
N GLU A 233 -6.92 -8.70 19.39
CA GLU A 233 -6.00 -9.84 19.23
C GLU A 233 -6.12 -10.51 17.85
N THR A 234 -7.31 -10.51 17.23
CA THR A 234 -7.54 -11.11 15.91
C THR A 234 -7.30 -10.18 14.73
N THR A 235 -7.71 -8.91 14.83
CA THR A 235 -7.64 -7.95 13.73
C THR A 235 -6.39 -7.09 13.76
N GLY A 236 -5.73 -7.00 14.92
CA GLY A 236 -4.64 -6.05 15.17
C GLY A 236 -5.10 -4.63 15.51
N TRP A 237 -6.41 -4.37 15.61
CA TRP A 237 -6.98 -3.02 15.82
C TRP A 237 -7.77 -2.92 17.13
N ASP A 238 -7.36 -2.03 18.03
CA ASP A 238 -8.04 -1.80 19.31
C ASP A 238 -9.16 -0.76 19.17
N ALA A 239 -10.42 -1.21 19.25
CA ALA A 239 -11.58 -0.31 19.15
C ALA A 239 -11.62 0.80 20.21
N THR A 240 -10.88 0.66 21.33
CA THR A 240 -10.81 1.68 22.39
C THR A 240 -9.81 2.79 22.09
N ASP A 241 -8.88 2.57 21.15
CA ASP A 241 -8.01 3.61 20.62
C ASP A 241 -8.73 4.41 19.51
N PRO A 242 -8.72 5.77 19.55
CA PRO A 242 -9.42 6.57 18.56
C PRO A 242 -8.93 6.40 17.11
N ARG A 243 -7.64 6.12 16.90
CA ARG A 243 -7.07 5.90 15.55
C ARG A 243 -7.56 4.58 15.00
N ASP A 244 -7.46 3.52 15.79
CA ASP A 244 -7.89 2.17 15.40
C ASP A 244 -9.42 2.09 15.25
N ALA A 245 -10.17 2.81 16.09
CA ALA A 245 -11.62 2.97 15.95
C ALA A 245 -12.01 3.56 14.58
N PHE A 246 -11.24 4.50 14.05
CA PHE A 246 -11.47 5.05 12.70
C PHE A 246 -11.20 4.00 11.62
N VAL A 247 -10.16 3.19 11.77
CA VAL A 247 -9.86 2.06 10.87
C VAL A 247 -11.00 1.04 10.87
N LEU A 248 -11.45 0.61 12.05
CA LEU A 248 -12.55 -0.34 12.21
C LEU A 248 -13.87 0.21 11.67
N ASN A 249 -14.22 1.46 11.94
CA ASN A 249 -15.42 2.09 11.38
C ASN A 249 -15.38 2.09 9.84
N THR A 250 -14.23 2.43 9.25
CA THR A 250 -14.05 2.46 7.80
C THR A 250 -14.17 1.05 7.20
N ALA A 251 -13.54 0.05 7.82
CA ALA A 251 -13.65 -1.35 7.41
C ALA A 251 -15.10 -1.87 7.48
N ILE A 252 -15.82 -1.58 8.58
CA ILE A 252 -17.23 -1.96 8.75
C ILE A 252 -18.12 -1.32 7.68
N ALA A 253 -17.91 -0.04 7.37
CA ALA A 253 -18.66 0.65 6.33
C ALA A 253 -18.41 0.02 4.95
N LEU A 254 -17.14 -0.21 4.58
CA LEU A 254 -16.76 -0.87 3.33
C LEU A 254 -17.36 -2.28 3.22
N GLY A 255 -17.28 -3.06 4.30
CA GLY A 255 -17.84 -4.40 4.38
C GLY A 255 -19.34 -4.42 4.11
N ARG A 256 -20.10 -3.59 4.82
CA ARG A 256 -21.56 -3.46 4.63
C ARG A 256 -21.92 -3.04 3.21
N MET A 257 -21.21 -2.08 2.63
CA MET A 257 -21.47 -1.64 1.24
C MET A 257 -21.19 -2.74 0.21
N ARG A 258 -20.19 -3.60 0.44
CA ARG A 258 -19.89 -4.73 -0.44
C ARG A 258 -20.93 -5.84 -0.32
N SER A 259 -21.31 -6.20 0.91
CA SER A 259 -22.33 -7.23 1.15
C SER A 259 -23.70 -6.85 0.61
N ALA A 260 -24.04 -5.55 0.56
CA ALA A 260 -25.30 -5.06 -0.02
C ALA A 260 -25.35 -5.10 -1.56
N ARG A 261 -24.21 -5.31 -2.23
CA ARG A 261 -24.12 -5.40 -3.70
C ARG A 261 -24.13 -6.84 -4.22
N GLN A 262 -24.00 -7.82 -3.32
CA GLN A 262 -24.07 -9.25 -3.63
C GLN A 262 -25.53 -9.71 -3.52
#